data_AF-A0A378A2T1-F1
#
_entry.id   AF-A0A378A2T1-F1
#
_cell.length_a   1.000
_cell.length_b   1.000
_cell.length_c   1.000
_cell.angle_alpha   90.00
_cell.angle_beta   90.00
_cell.angle_gamma   90.00
#
_symmetry.space_group_name_H-M   'P 1'
#
loop_
_entity.id
_entity.type
_entity.pdbx_description
1 polymer ?
#
loop_
_entity_poly.entity_id
_entity_poly.type
_entity_poly.pdbx_seq_one_letter_code
_entity_poly.pdbx_strand_id
1 'polypeptide(L)'
;MKAVKTRRATALIKCRASSRSRPARFGVTPAYLVNADVIQIKVAQGAKPGEGGQLPGDKVTPYIAKLRYSVPGVTLISPPPHHDIYSIEDLAQLIFDLKQVNPKAMISVKLVSEPGVGTIATGVAKAYADLITIAGYDGGTGASPLSSVKYAGCPWELGLVETQQALVANGLRHKIRLQVDGGLKTGLDIIKAAILGAESFGFGTGPMVALGCKYLRICHLNNCATGVATQDDKLRKNHYHGLPFKVTNYFEFIARETRELMAQLGVKRLVDLIGRTDLLKELDGFTAKQQKLDLGKLLETAEPHPGKALYCTENNPPFDNGVLNAQLLQQAKPYVDEKQSKTFWFDIRNTDRSVGASLSGYIAQTHGDQGLAGDPIVAHFSGTAGQSFGVWNAGGVELHLTGDANDYVGKGMAGGLLAIRPPVGSAFRSHEASIIGNTCLYGATGGRLYAAGRAGERFAVRNSGAITVVEGIGDNGCEYMTGGIVCVLGKTGVNFGAGMTGGFAYVLDEDGDFRKRVNPELVEVLDVDSLAIHEEHLRGLITEHVQLTGSQRGEEILANWPAFSAKFALVKPKSSDVKALLGHRSRSAAELRVQAQ
;
A
#
# COMPACT_ATOMS: atom_id res chain seq x y z
N MET A 1 37.80 2.91 6.71
CA MET A 1 36.89 3.61 5.76
C MET A 1 35.65 4.07 6.51
N LYS A 2 35.10 5.26 6.24
CA LYS A 2 33.82 5.70 6.83
C LYS A 2 32.67 4.98 6.12
N ALA A 3 31.94 4.10 6.82
CA ALA A 3 30.72 3.51 6.29
C ALA A 3 29.67 4.63 6.07
N VAL A 4 29.15 4.73 4.84
CA VAL A 4 28.21 5.79 4.46
C VAL A 4 26.90 5.63 5.24
N LYS A 5 26.51 6.64 6.03
CA LYS A 5 25.26 6.66 6.82
C LYS A 5 24.01 6.95 5.97
N THR A 6 23.89 6.39 4.77
CA THR A 6 22.64 6.40 3.99
C THR A 6 21.67 5.37 4.56
N ARG A 7 21.04 5.69 5.71
CA ARG A 7 19.92 4.95 6.29
C ARG A 7 18.61 5.19 5.52
N ARG A 8 18.63 4.93 4.22
CA ARG A 8 17.44 5.04 3.36
C ARG A 8 17.35 3.84 2.44
N ALA A 9 16.13 3.44 2.14
CA ALA A 9 15.81 2.20 1.43
C ALA A 9 14.60 2.41 0.52
N THR A 10 14.40 1.50 -0.43
CA THR A 10 13.20 1.46 -1.25
C THR A 10 11.99 1.08 -0.39
N ALA A 11 11.06 2.02 -0.20
CA ALA A 11 9.73 1.70 0.33
C ALA A 11 8.93 0.95 -0.75
N LEU A 12 8.09 0.00 -0.34
CA LEU A 12 7.36 -0.87 -1.25
C LEU A 12 5.92 -1.07 -0.77
N ILE A 13 4.97 -0.56 -1.54
CA ILE A 13 3.53 -0.71 -1.31
C ILE A 13 3.10 -1.97 -2.07
N LYS A 14 2.98 -3.10 -1.33
CA LYS A 14 2.98 -4.45 -1.93
C LYS A 14 1.59 -5.09 -2.04
N CYS A 15 1.18 -5.34 -3.28
CA CYS A 15 0.13 -6.31 -3.59
C CYS A 15 0.59 -7.75 -3.49
N ARG A 16 -0.36 -8.61 -3.17
CA ARG A 16 -0.17 -9.97 -2.66
C ARG A 16 -1.28 -10.94 -3.19
N ALA A 17 -1.36 -12.22 -2.79
CA ALA A 17 -2.06 -13.34 -3.47
C ALA A 17 -2.88 -14.22 -2.52
N SER A 18 -3.88 -15.02 -2.94
CA SER A 18 -4.12 -15.70 -4.25
C SER A 18 -5.62 -15.75 -4.69
N SER A 19 -6.17 -16.90 -5.10
CA SER A 19 -7.44 -17.09 -5.86
C SER A 19 -8.77 -16.63 -5.23
N ARG A 20 -8.79 -16.06 -4.01
CA ARG A 20 -9.95 -15.36 -3.42
C ARG A 20 -9.51 -14.32 -2.39
N SER A 21 -8.96 -13.19 -2.82
CA SER A 21 -8.41 -12.22 -1.86
C SER A 21 -8.13 -10.84 -2.50
N ARG A 22 -8.50 -9.66 -1.91
CA ARG A 22 -8.20 -8.25 -2.39
C ARG A 22 -7.33 -7.37 -1.37
N PRO A 23 -6.46 -6.41 -1.80
CA PRO A 23 -5.13 -5.95 -1.21
C PRO A 23 -5.00 -5.36 0.24
N ALA A 24 -3.77 -4.98 0.67
CA ALA A 24 -3.41 -4.91 2.11
C ALA A 24 -2.56 -3.78 2.78
N ARG A 25 -1.70 -3.00 2.11
CA ARG A 25 -0.93 -1.87 2.74
C ARG A 25 -0.17 -2.10 4.07
N PHE A 26 0.20 -3.35 4.43
CA PHE A 26 0.86 -3.66 5.72
C PHE A 26 2.07 -2.76 6.07
N GLY A 27 1.98 -2.03 7.18
CA GLY A 27 3.07 -1.24 7.75
C GLY A 27 3.41 0.05 6.98
N VAL A 28 2.51 0.56 6.15
CA VAL A 28 2.72 1.79 5.36
C VAL A 28 2.23 3.00 6.16
N THR A 29 3.13 3.61 6.95
CA THR A 29 2.88 4.84 7.74
C THR A 29 3.55 6.07 7.09
N PRO A 30 3.22 7.31 7.52
CA PRO A 30 3.94 8.51 7.09
C PRO A 30 5.47 8.40 7.22
N ALA A 31 5.96 7.99 8.39
CA ALA A 31 7.38 7.84 8.69
C ALA A 31 8.04 6.75 7.82
N TYR A 32 7.31 5.69 7.46
CA TYR A 32 7.78 4.69 6.51
C TYR A 32 8.02 5.28 5.11
N LEU A 33 7.11 6.16 4.65
CA LEU A 33 7.18 6.76 3.31
C LEU A 33 8.24 7.86 3.20
N VAL A 34 8.38 8.74 4.19
CA VAL A 34 9.32 9.88 4.14
C VAL A 34 10.80 9.52 4.39
N ASN A 35 11.07 8.27 4.78
CA ASN A 35 12.43 7.73 4.93
C ASN A 35 12.94 6.96 3.69
N ALA A 36 12.20 7.01 2.58
CA ALA A 36 12.56 6.39 1.31
C ALA A 36 13.01 7.41 0.25
N ASP A 37 14.00 7.03 -0.56
CA ASP A 37 14.38 7.76 -1.78
C ASP A 37 13.65 7.24 -3.04
N VAL A 38 13.06 6.03 -2.94
CA VAL A 38 12.22 5.42 -3.98
C VAL A 38 11.03 4.74 -3.29
N ILE A 39 9.81 5.01 -3.76
CA ILE A 39 8.60 4.32 -3.29
C ILE A 39 8.01 3.53 -4.45
N GLN A 40 8.00 2.19 -4.35
CA GLN A 40 7.47 1.32 -5.39
C GLN A 40 6.02 0.89 -5.10
N ILE A 41 5.09 1.40 -5.91
CA ILE A 41 3.75 0.86 -6.13
C ILE A 41 3.92 -0.46 -6.87
N LYS A 42 3.77 -1.57 -6.15
CA LYS A 42 3.90 -2.90 -6.73
C LYS A 42 2.52 -3.41 -7.13
N VAL A 43 2.18 -3.29 -8.41
CA VAL A 43 0.96 -3.83 -9.01
C VAL A 43 1.04 -5.36 -9.03
N ALA A 44 2.09 -5.92 -9.66
CA ALA A 44 2.24 -7.34 -9.91
C ALA A 44 3.65 -7.88 -9.59
N GLN A 45 3.89 -9.19 -9.77
CA GLN A 45 5.24 -9.79 -9.81
C GLN A 45 5.29 -11.02 -10.71
N GLY A 46 6.44 -11.28 -11.36
CA GLY A 46 6.57 -12.35 -12.37
C GLY A 46 6.03 -13.71 -11.95
N ALA A 47 6.45 -14.22 -10.79
CA ALA A 47 6.04 -15.53 -10.26
C ALA A 47 4.52 -15.72 -9.99
N LYS A 48 3.73 -14.65 -10.15
CA LYS A 48 2.26 -14.61 -10.05
C LYS A 48 1.76 -13.18 -10.36
N PRO A 49 1.30 -12.90 -11.59
CA PRO A 49 0.95 -11.54 -12.03
C PRO A 49 -0.48 -11.11 -11.66
N GLY A 50 -1.49 -11.95 -11.94
CA GLY A 50 -2.90 -11.77 -11.52
C GLY A 50 -3.12 -12.01 -10.02
N GLU A 51 -2.04 -12.09 -9.27
CA GLU A 51 -1.98 -12.20 -7.81
C GLU A 51 -0.74 -11.39 -7.35
N GLY A 52 -0.28 -11.54 -6.10
CA GLY A 52 0.99 -10.88 -5.71
C GLY A 52 1.94 -11.55 -4.70
N GLY A 53 1.55 -12.46 -3.80
CA GLY A 53 2.45 -12.86 -2.68
C GLY A 53 1.75 -13.39 -1.42
N GLN A 54 2.35 -14.31 -0.68
CA GLN A 54 1.76 -14.87 0.54
C GLN A 54 2.74 -14.79 1.72
N LEU A 55 2.24 -14.83 2.94
CA LEU A 55 3.04 -15.16 4.12
C LEU A 55 2.24 -16.15 5.00
N PRO A 56 2.60 -17.45 4.98
CA PRO A 56 2.05 -18.48 5.87
C PRO A 56 2.09 -18.06 7.35
N GLY A 57 1.05 -18.41 8.11
CA GLY A 57 0.78 -17.91 9.46
C GLY A 57 1.82 -18.27 10.52
N ASP A 58 2.47 -19.43 10.37
CA ASP A 58 3.64 -19.86 11.15
C ASP A 58 4.85 -18.92 10.97
N LYS A 59 4.87 -18.12 9.90
CA LYS A 59 5.86 -17.05 9.64
C LYS A 59 5.39 -15.67 10.12
N VAL A 60 4.23 -15.58 10.74
CA VAL A 60 3.61 -14.35 11.27
C VAL A 60 3.81 -14.34 12.78
N THR A 61 5.09 -14.33 13.19
CA THR A 61 5.51 -14.22 14.58
C THR A 61 5.03 -12.90 15.20
N PRO A 62 4.97 -12.75 16.54
CA PRO A 62 4.56 -11.50 17.18
C PRO A 62 5.34 -10.26 16.71
N TYR A 63 6.61 -10.44 16.32
CA TYR A 63 7.43 -9.38 15.72
C TYR A 63 6.93 -8.98 14.31
N ILE A 64 6.68 -9.95 13.44
CA ILE A 64 6.15 -9.70 12.08
C ILE A 64 4.72 -9.14 12.14
N ALA A 65 3.90 -9.64 13.06
CA ALA A 65 2.55 -9.17 13.33
C ALA A 65 2.55 -7.68 13.73
N LYS A 66 3.40 -7.29 14.69
CA LYS A 66 3.60 -5.89 15.10
C LYS A 66 4.05 -5.00 13.94
N LEU A 67 5.02 -5.44 13.12
CA LEU A 67 5.49 -4.68 11.95
C LEU A 67 4.45 -4.50 10.83
N ARG A 68 3.33 -5.24 10.88
CA ARG A 68 2.31 -5.27 9.83
C ARG A 68 0.94 -4.78 10.29
N TYR A 69 0.78 -4.46 11.57
CA TYR A 69 -0.50 -4.18 12.21
C TYR A 69 -1.51 -5.33 11.95
N SER A 70 -1.06 -6.56 12.18
CA SER A 70 -1.84 -7.79 11.97
C SER A 70 -1.82 -8.69 13.20
N VAL A 71 -2.66 -9.73 13.20
CA VAL A 71 -2.72 -10.72 14.29
C VAL A 71 -1.58 -11.76 14.14
N PRO A 72 -0.90 -12.17 15.23
CA PRO A 72 0.08 -13.26 15.20
C PRO A 72 -0.52 -14.60 14.78
N GLY A 73 0.25 -15.45 14.11
CA GLY A 73 -0.18 -16.79 13.69
C GLY A 73 -1.18 -16.84 12.52
N VAL A 74 -1.86 -15.74 12.22
CA VAL A 74 -2.83 -15.66 11.11
C VAL A 74 -2.10 -15.59 9.76
N THR A 75 -2.43 -16.49 8.84
CA THR A 75 -1.85 -16.49 7.49
C THR A 75 -2.17 -15.19 6.76
N LEU A 76 -1.15 -14.39 6.49
CA LEU A 76 -1.27 -13.17 5.72
C LEU A 76 -1.20 -13.49 4.21
N ILE A 77 -2.32 -14.06 3.74
CA ILE A 77 -2.83 -13.79 2.39
C ILE A 77 -3.14 -12.29 2.37
N SER A 78 -2.12 -11.44 2.24
CA SER A 78 -2.41 -10.12 1.69
C SER A 78 -2.74 -10.27 0.20
N PRO A 79 -3.55 -9.40 -0.43
CA PRO A 79 -3.99 -9.71 -1.81
C PRO A 79 -3.76 -8.66 -2.95
N PRO A 80 -4.32 -8.74 -4.20
CA PRO A 80 -3.76 -8.13 -5.42
C PRO A 80 -4.28 -6.75 -5.93
N PRO A 81 -5.37 -6.56 -6.71
CA PRO A 81 -5.57 -5.26 -7.40
C PRO A 81 -5.93 -4.13 -6.43
N HIS A 82 -5.04 -3.10 -6.27
CA HIS A 82 -5.09 -2.10 -5.17
C HIS A 82 -6.51 -1.54 -5.02
N HIS A 83 -7.05 -1.49 -3.79
CA HIS A 83 -8.40 -0.95 -3.57
C HIS A 83 -8.50 0.55 -3.90
N ASP A 84 -7.36 1.22 -3.99
CA ASP A 84 -7.18 2.58 -4.47
C ASP A 84 -6.54 2.64 -5.88
N ILE A 85 -6.66 1.58 -6.68
CA ILE A 85 -6.29 1.52 -8.12
C ILE A 85 -7.22 0.54 -8.86
N TYR A 86 -8.37 1.04 -9.32
CA TYR A 86 -9.24 0.33 -10.26
C TYR A 86 -9.07 0.80 -11.71
N SER A 87 -8.52 2.00 -11.93
CA SER A 87 -8.22 2.56 -13.24
C SER A 87 -6.84 3.25 -13.31
N ILE A 88 -6.52 3.90 -14.43
CA ILE A 88 -5.22 4.57 -14.62
C ILE A 88 -5.17 5.93 -13.91
N GLU A 89 -6.31 6.60 -13.80
CA GLU A 89 -6.49 7.85 -13.04
C GLU A 89 -6.40 7.61 -11.53
N ASP A 90 -6.88 6.47 -11.01
CA ASP A 90 -6.61 6.09 -9.62
C ASP A 90 -5.10 5.84 -9.36
N LEU A 91 -4.39 5.21 -10.31
CA LEU A 91 -2.92 5.09 -10.22
C LEU A 91 -2.25 6.46 -10.20
N ALA A 92 -2.72 7.40 -11.02
CA ALA A 92 -2.26 8.79 -11.01
C ALA A 92 -2.57 9.47 -9.66
N GLN A 93 -3.71 9.18 -9.03
CA GLN A 93 -4.02 9.66 -7.68
C GLN A 93 -3.05 9.08 -6.65
N LEU A 94 -2.75 7.77 -6.66
CA LEU A 94 -1.78 7.21 -5.72
C LEU A 94 -0.36 7.75 -5.95
N ILE A 95 0.06 7.97 -7.20
CA ILE A 95 1.34 8.60 -7.51
C ILE A 95 1.38 10.04 -7.00
N PHE A 96 0.29 10.80 -7.18
CA PHE A 96 0.13 12.16 -6.66
C PHE A 96 0.16 12.18 -5.12
N ASP A 97 -0.63 11.34 -4.45
CA ASP A 97 -0.62 11.18 -2.99
C ASP A 97 0.82 10.99 -2.48
N LEU A 98 1.57 10.06 -3.10
CA LEU A 98 2.94 9.74 -2.68
C LEU A 98 3.92 10.89 -2.88
N LYS A 99 3.75 11.68 -3.96
CA LYS A 99 4.54 12.90 -4.20
C LYS A 99 4.16 14.04 -3.26
N GLN A 100 2.92 14.10 -2.76
CA GLN A 100 2.52 15.08 -1.73
C GLN A 100 3.14 14.71 -0.36
N VAL A 101 3.06 13.45 0.09
CA VAL A 101 3.64 13.05 1.40
C VAL A 101 5.17 13.00 1.40
N ASN A 102 5.81 12.61 0.29
CA ASN A 102 7.27 12.61 0.14
C ASN A 102 7.72 13.16 -1.23
N PRO A 103 7.80 14.50 -1.40
CA PRO A 103 8.24 15.13 -2.65
C PRO A 103 9.72 14.92 -2.99
N LYS A 104 10.46 14.14 -2.18
CA LYS A 104 11.88 13.81 -2.40
C LYS A 104 12.08 12.38 -2.94
N ALA A 105 11.04 11.56 -3.00
CA ALA A 105 11.11 10.19 -3.51
C ALA A 105 10.73 10.07 -4.99
N MET A 106 11.46 9.24 -5.73
CA MET A 106 11.01 8.76 -7.04
C MET A 106 9.90 7.73 -6.86
N ILE A 107 8.80 7.87 -7.59
CA ILE A 107 7.69 6.92 -7.56
C ILE A 107 7.89 5.87 -8.65
N SER A 108 7.95 4.61 -8.22
CA SER A 108 8.14 3.45 -9.07
C SER A 108 6.84 2.67 -9.23
N VAL A 109 6.51 2.25 -10.45
CA VAL A 109 5.40 1.32 -10.71
C VAL A 109 5.98 0.01 -11.22
N LYS A 110 5.70 -1.08 -10.50
CA LYS A 110 6.16 -2.42 -10.88
C LYS A 110 5.04 -3.24 -11.54
N LEU A 111 5.25 -3.46 -12.83
CA LEU A 111 4.44 -4.27 -13.73
C LEU A 111 5.06 -5.67 -13.91
N VAL A 112 4.44 -6.50 -14.75
CA VAL A 112 4.96 -7.78 -15.25
C VAL A 112 4.96 -7.73 -16.77
N SER A 113 5.93 -8.41 -17.40
CA SER A 113 5.95 -8.62 -18.84
C SER A 113 4.77 -9.49 -19.26
N GLU A 114 3.89 -8.94 -20.09
CA GLU A 114 2.71 -9.56 -20.70
C GLU A 114 2.31 -8.70 -21.93
N PRO A 115 1.75 -9.26 -23.02
CA PRO A 115 1.45 -8.46 -24.21
C PRO A 115 0.50 -7.28 -23.91
N GLY A 116 0.88 -6.07 -24.34
CA GLY A 116 0.17 -4.83 -24.03
C GLY A 116 0.74 -4.06 -22.84
N VAL A 117 1.77 -4.58 -22.16
CA VAL A 117 2.45 -3.88 -21.05
C VAL A 117 3.07 -2.56 -21.48
N GLY A 118 3.47 -2.40 -22.74
CA GLY A 118 3.96 -1.15 -23.31
C GLY A 118 2.86 -0.09 -23.39
N THR A 119 1.65 -0.47 -23.81
CA THR A 119 0.47 0.43 -23.74
C THR A 119 0.21 0.87 -22.31
N ILE A 120 0.19 -0.07 -21.36
CA ILE A 120 0.03 0.22 -19.92
C ILE A 120 1.14 1.17 -19.45
N ALA A 121 2.40 0.95 -19.84
CA ALA A 121 3.54 1.78 -19.47
C ALA A 121 3.40 3.23 -19.98
N THR A 122 2.80 3.47 -21.15
CA THR A 122 2.49 4.85 -21.59
C THR A 122 1.42 5.52 -20.72
N GLY A 123 0.45 4.77 -20.22
CA GLY A 123 -0.52 5.23 -19.22
C GLY A 123 0.17 5.57 -17.90
N VAL A 124 1.01 4.67 -17.40
CA VAL A 124 1.80 4.85 -16.16
C VAL A 124 2.72 6.08 -16.25
N ALA A 125 3.30 6.33 -17.42
CA ALA A 125 4.09 7.53 -17.68
C ALA A 125 3.27 8.82 -17.69
N LYS A 126 2.04 8.79 -18.26
CA LYS A 126 1.08 9.90 -18.19
C LYS A 126 0.51 10.10 -16.77
N ALA A 127 0.48 9.04 -15.96
CA ALA A 127 0.15 9.06 -14.52
C ALA A 127 1.31 9.57 -13.62
N TYR A 128 2.37 10.13 -14.21
CA TYR A 128 3.48 10.81 -13.52
C TYR A 128 4.42 9.92 -12.69
N ALA A 129 4.53 8.62 -13.01
CA ALA A 129 5.58 7.76 -12.44
C ALA A 129 6.98 8.19 -12.92
N ASP A 130 8.01 7.99 -12.10
CA ASP A 130 9.41 8.32 -12.43
C ASP A 130 10.22 7.09 -12.86
N LEU A 131 9.82 5.90 -12.39
CA LEU A 131 10.48 4.61 -12.63
C LEU A 131 9.44 3.55 -13.01
N ILE A 132 9.58 2.86 -14.15
CA ILE A 132 8.76 1.68 -14.47
C ILE A 132 9.63 0.43 -14.36
N THR A 133 9.20 -0.54 -13.56
CA THR A 133 9.86 -1.84 -13.43
C THR A 133 9.08 -2.90 -14.19
N ILE A 134 9.66 -3.47 -15.25
CA ILE A 134 9.14 -4.65 -15.95
C ILE A 134 9.70 -5.91 -15.30
N ALA A 135 8.83 -6.82 -14.87
CA ALA A 135 9.24 -8.09 -14.26
C ALA A 135 8.97 -9.28 -15.18
N GLY A 136 10.00 -10.09 -15.46
CA GLY A 136 9.87 -11.38 -16.14
C GLY A 136 9.25 -12.45 -15.24
N TYR A 137 8.53 -13.39 -15.84
CA TYR A 137 7.86 -14.52 -15.19
C TYR A 137 8.76 -15.32 -14.22
N ASP A 138 10.05 -15.41 -14.52
CA ASP A 138 11.05 -16.18 -13.77
C ASP A 138 11.60 -15.47 -12.51
N GLY A 139 11.00 -14.33 -12.13
CA GLY A 139 11.25 -13.66 -10.85
C GLY A 139 11.03 -14.58 -9.63
N GLY A 140 11.83 -14.39 -8.58
CA GLY A 140 11.77 -15.21 -7.37
C GLY A 140 10.53 -14.95 -6.49
N THR A 141 10.10 -15.96 -5.72
CA THR A 141 9.04 -15.84 -4.71
C THR A 141 9.30 -16.69 -3.48
N GLY A 142 8.85 -16.23 -2.31
CA GLY A 142 8.93 -16.97 -1.05
C GLY A 142 7.77 -17.94 -0.81
N ALA A 143 6.61 -17.70 -1.44
CA ALA A 143 5.41 -18.54 -1.37
C ALA A 143 4.45 -18.20 -2.53
N SER A 144 3.97 -19.23 -3.25
CA SER A 144 3.07 -19.10 -4.40
C SER A 144 2.34 -20.40 -4.72
N PRO A 145 1.15 -20.36 -5.35
CA PRO A 145 0.63 -21.51 -6.09
C PRO A 145 1.62 -21.92 -7.19
N LEU A 146 1.74 -23.22 -7.45
CA LEU A 146 2.67 -23.74 -8.46
C LEU A 146 2.23 -23.40 -9.89
N SER A 147 0.92 -23.30 -10.14
CA SER A 147 0.34 -22.89 -11.42
C SER A 147 0.84 -21.52 -11.85
N SER A 148 0.73 -20.52 -10.98
CA SER A 148 1.14 -19.13 -11.24
C SER A 148 2.64 -19.00 -11.51
N VAL A 149 3.46 -19.82 -10.85
CA VAL A 149 4.94 -19.89 -11.04
C VAL A 149 5.33 -20.57 -12.36
N LYS A 150 4.39 -21.26 -13.03
CA LYS A 150 4.64 -22.07 -14.22
C LYS A 150 3.96 -21.58 -15.49
N TYR A 151 2.84 -20.87 -15.37
CA TYR A 151 1.92 -20.61 -16.47
C TYR A 151 1.39 -19.17 -16.54
N ALA A 152 2.01 -18.21 -15.85
CA ALA A 152 1.60 -16.81 -15.87
C ALA A 152 2.78 -15.85 -15.99
N GLY A 153 2.60 -14.78 -16.79
CA GLY A 153 3.65 -13.82 -17.15
C GLY A 153 4.55 -14.31 -18.29
N CYS A 154 5.27 -13.39 -18.91
CA CYS A 154 6.14 -13.62 -20.07
C CYS A 154 7.64 -13.36 -19.73
N PRO A 155 8.58 -13.74 -20.62
CA PRO A 155 9.99 -13.34 -20.52
C PRO A 155 10.13 -11.82 -20.45
N TRP A 156 11.10 -11.31 -19.68
CA TRP A 156 11.24 -9.85 -19.47
C TRP A 156 11.66 -9.12 -20.75
N GLU A 157 12.35 -9.81 -21.65
CA GLU A 157 12.82 -9.33 -22.95
C GLU A 157 11.67 -8.77 -23.79
N LEU A 158 10.54 -9.49 -23.86
CA LEU A 158 9.38 -9.09 -24.66
C LEU A 158 8.77 -7.78 -24.15
N GLY A 159 8.39 -7.75 -22.87
CA GLY A 159 7.73 -6.60 -22.26
C GLY A 159 8.65 -5.40 -22.06
N LEU A 160 9.97 -5.61 -21.94
CA LEU A 160 10.95 -4.52 -21.90
C LEU A 160 11.04 -3.82 -23.26
N VAL A 161 11.14 -4.58 -24.36
CA VAL A 161 11.17 -4.01 -25.72
C VAL A 161 9.83 -3.32 -26.04
N GLU A 162 8.69 -3.97 -25.76
CA GLU A 162 7.37 -3.37 -25.98
C GLU A 162 7.23 -2.04 -25.19
N THR A 163 7.74 -2.00 -23.96
CA THR A 163 7.77 -0.79 -23.12
C THR A 163 8.70 0.29 -23.68
N GLN A 164 9.91 -0.09 -24.12
CA GLN A 164 10.86 0.82 -24.75
C GLN A 164 10.24 1.46 -26.00
N GLN A 165 9.76 0.64 -26.93
CA GLN A 165 9.15 1.06 -28.19
C GLN A 165 7.92 1.95 -27.95
N ALA A 166 6.96 1.52 -27.11
CA ALA A 166 5.74 2.29 -26.85
C ALA A 166 6.01 3.66 -26.21
N LEU A 167 6.95 3.73 -25.24
CA LEU A 167 7.34 4.99 -24.61
C LEU A 167 8.12 5.93 -25.54
N VAL A 168 8.94 5.39 -26.45
CA VAL A 168 9.67 6.18 -27.45
C VAL A 168 8.71 6.72 -28.50
N ALA A 169 7.83 5.87 -29.06
CA ALA A 169 6.84 6.25 -30.06
C ALA A 169 5.82 7.29 -29.56
N ASN A 170 5.43 7.22 -28.27
CA ASN A 170 4.59 8.24 -27.63
C ASN A 170 5.37 9.50 -27.20
N GLY A 171 6.70 9.54 -27.40
CA GLY A 171 7.54 10.66 -27.00
C GLY A 171 7.57 10.89 -25.49
N LEU A 172 7.50 9.81 -24.69
CA LEU A 172 7.48 9.81 -23.22
C LEU A 172 8.80 9.29 -22.60
N ARG A 173 9.56 8.44 -23.31
CA ARG A 173 10.72 7.69 -22.78
C ARG A 173 11.73 8.51 -21.97
N HIS A 174 12.03 9.72 -22.43
CA HIS A 174 12.91 10.71 -21.77
C HIS A 174 12.55 11.08 -20.32
N LYS A 175 11.31 10.83 -19.85
CA LYS A 175 10.83 11.17 -18.49
C LYS A 175 10.77 9.99 -17.53
N ILE A 176 11.03 8.78 -18.04
CA ILE A 176 10.77 7.53 -17.33
C ILE A 176 12.07 6.76 -17.26
N ARG A 177 12.56 6.45 -16.07
CA ARG A 177 13.62 5.44 -15.95
C ARG A 177 13.00 4.05 -16.15
N LEU A 178 13.62 3.22 -16.98
CA LEU A 178 13.23 1.81 -17.09
C LEU A 178 14.11 0.92 -16.21
N GLN A 179 13.46 0.06 -15.44
CA GLN A 179 14.07 -1.02 -14.69
C GLN A 179 13.55 -2.36 -15.19
N VAL A 180 14.40 -3.38 -15.17
CA VAL A 180 13.99 -4.77 -15.40
C VAL A 180 14.41 -5.68 -14.25
N ASP A 181 13.57 -6.64 -13.89
CA ASP A 181 13.96 -7.82 -13.10
C ASP A 181 13.22 -9.09 -13.55
N GLY A 182 13.57 -10.23 -12.96
CA GLY A 182 13.34 -11.55 -13.53
C GLY A 182 14.66 -12.09 -14.07
N GLY A 183 15.03 -13.29 -13.64
CA GLY A 183 16.16 -14.04 -14.20
C GLY A 183 17.59 -13.52 -13.98
N LEU A 184 17.84 -12.21 -13.85
CA LEU A 184 19.18 -11.61 -13.95
C LEU A 184 20.21 -12.28 -13.02
N LYS A 185 21.32 -12.72 -13.59
CA LYS A 185 22.38 -13.50 -12.93
C LYS A 185 23.80 -13.03 -13.24
N THR A 186 24.03 -12.41 -14.40
CA THR A 186 25.34 -12.13 -15.01
C THR A 186 25.45 -10.69 -15.51
N GLY A 187 26.66 -10.23 -15.81
CA GLY A 187 26.91 -9.00 -16.56
C GLY A 187 26.36 -9.05 -18.00
N LEU A 188 26.36 -10.22 -18.65
CA LEU A 188 25.75 -10.38 -19.98
C LEU A 188 24.23 -10.11 -19.97
N ASP A 189 23.53 -10.50 -18.90
CA ASP A 189 22.11 -10.17 -18.73
C ASP A 189 21.91 -8.64 -18.65
N ILE A 190 22.81 -7.91 -17.96
CA ILE A 190 22.78 -6.44 -17.88
C ILE A 190 23.05 -5.81 -19.25
N ILE A 191 24.03 -6.30 -20.02
CA ILE A 191 24.32 -5.78 -21.37
C ILE A 191 23.10 -5.92 -22.29
N LYS A 192 22.49 -7.11 -22.32
CA LYS A 192 21.27 -7.35 -23.12
C LYS A 192 20.12 -6.47 -22.65
N ALA A 193 19.85 -6.41 -21.34
CA ALA A 193 18.81 -5.57 -20.78
C ALA A 193 19.02 -4.08 -21.09
N ALA A 194 20.26 -3.58 -21.02
CA ALA A 194 20.59 -2.21 -21.39
C ALA A 194 20.27 -1.95 -22.88
N ILE A 195 20.75 -2.81 -23.77
CA ILE A 195 20.48 -2.72 -25.21
C ILE A 195 18.98 -2.70 -25.52
N LEU A 196 18.20 -3.57 -24.88
CA LEU A 196 16.74 -3.62 -25.04
C LEU A 196 15.97 -2.47 -24.36
N GLY A 197 16.65 -1.55 -23.65
CA GLY A 197 16.09 -0.28 -23.18
C GLY A 197 16.18 0.01 -21.67
N ALA A 198 16.73 -0.89 -20.85
CA ALA A 198 16.78 -0.71 -19.39
C ALA A 198 17.94 0.19 -18.91
N GLU A 199 17.65 1.01 -17.89
CA GLU A 199 18.65 1.81 -17.16
C GLU A 199 19.00 1.23 -15.78
N SER A 200 18.20 0.29 -15.29
CA SER A 200 18.30 -0.25 -13.94
C SER A 200 17.94 -1.74 -13.90
N PHE A 201 18.56 -2.48 -12.99
CA PHE A 201 18.60 -3.94 -13.02
C PHE A 201 18.33 -4.47 -11.62
N GLY A 202 17.18 -5.12 -11.42
CA GLY A 202 16.75 -5.62 -10.11
C GLY A 202 17.22 -7.06 -9.88
N PHE A 203 17.93 -7.28 -8.77
CA PHE A 203 18.47 -8.60 -8.42
C PHE A 203 17.85 -9.12 -7.10
N GLY A 204 17.21 -10.29 -7.17
CA GLY A 204 16.65 -10.99 -6.01
C GLY A 204 17.43 -12.27 -5.66
N THR A 205 17.32 -13.28 -6.53
CA THR A 205 17.85 -14.63 -6.25
C THR A 205 19.37 -14.67 -6.14
N GLY A 206 20.11 -13.97 -7.02
CA GLY A 206 21.58 -13.94 -6.99
C GLY A 206 22.15 -13.48 -5.63
N PRO A 207 21.77 -12.28 -5.14
CA PRO A 207 22.14 -11.82 -3.80
C PRO A 207 21.71 -12.76 -2.66
N MET A 208 20.53 -13.39 -2.76
CA MET A 208 20.10 -14.40 -1.77
C MET A 208 21.01 -15.64 -1.76
N VAL A 209 21.49 -16.10 -2.92
CA VAL A 209 22.47 -17.20 -3.02
C VAL A 209 23.82 -16.78 -2.45
N ALA A 210 24.29 -15.55 -2.72
CA ALA A 210 25.51 -15.00 -2.12
C ALA A 210 25.43 -14.90 -0.58
N LEU A 211 24.24 -14.62 -0.03
CA LEU A 211 23.98 -14.66 1.42
C LEU A 211 23.88 -16.09 2.00
N GLY A 212 23.89 -17.14 1.18
CA GLY A 212 23.91 -18.53 1.61
C GLY A 212 22.67 -19.36 1.25
N CYS A 213 21.72 -18.85 0.45
CA CYS A 213 20.58 -19.65 0.00
C CYS A 213 21.05 -20.82 -0.87
N LYS A 214 20.77 -22.06 -0.43
CA LYS A 214 21.04 -23.31 -1.17
C LYS A 214 19.93 -23.70 -2.16
N TYR A 215 19.07 -22.76 -2.53
CA TYR A 215 18.00 -22.90 -3.54
C TYR A 215 17.02 -24.10 -3.33
N LEU A 216 16.86 -24.56 -2.09
CA LEU A 216 16.04 -25.73 -1.71
C LEU A 216 14.52 -25.57 -1.94
N ARG A 217 14.04 -24.39 -2.36
CA ARG A 217 12.62 -24.03 -2.65
C ARG A 217 11.60 -24.21 -1.49
N ILE A 218 11.99 -24.75 -0.34
CA ILE A 218 11.21 -24.84 0.91
C ILE A 218 10.89 -23.49 1.60
N CYS A 219 11.05 -22.35 0.91
CA CYS A 219 10.92 -21.00 1.47
C CYS A 219 9.55 -20.71 2.13
N HIS A 220 8.51 -21.45 1.74
CA HIS A 220 7.15 -21.31 2.27
C HIS A 220 6.93 -22.11 3.56
N LEU A 221 7.66 -23.21 3.77
CA LEU A 221 7.51 -24.14 4.90
C LEU A 221 8.23 -23.71 6.20
N ASN A 222 8.77 -22.48 6.22
CA ASN A 222 9.49 -21.87 7.35
C ASN A 222 10.72 -22.63 7.89
N ASN A 223 11.04 -23.81 7.35
CA ASN A 223 12.14 -24.68 7.75
C ASN A 223 13.45 -24.44 6.95
N CYS A 224 13.74 -23.20 6.58
CA CYS A 224 14.87 -22.87 5.71
C CYS A 224 16.22 -23.20 6.39
N ALA A 225 16.85 -24.30 5.97
CA ALA A 225 18.08 -24.87 6.54
C ALA A 225 19.34 -23.98 6.53
N THR A 226 19.28 -22.76 6.00
CA THR A 226 20.37 -21.76 6.02
C THR A 226 19.95 -20.42 6.62
N GLY A 227 18.85 -20.39 7.39
CA GLY A 227 18.36 -19.19 8.09
C GLY A 227 17.79 -18.08 7.21
N VAL A 228 18.04 -18.09 5.88
CA VAL A 228 17.71 -16.99 4.95
C VAL A 228 16.21 -16.71 4.83
N ALA A 229 15.37 -17.75 4.70
CA ALA A 229 13.96 -17.62 4.34
C ALA A 229 13.01 -18.15 5.43
N THR A 230 13.35 -17.98 6.70
CA THR A 230 12.62 -18.50 7.87
C THR A 230 12.40 -17.42 8.93
N GLN A 231 11.44 -17.63 9.82
CA GLN A 231 11.22 -16.88 11.05
C GLN A 231 11.43 -17.72 12.31
N ASP A 232 11.81 -18.99 12.19
CA ASP A 232 12.29 -19.80 13.33
C ASP A 232 13.57 -19.19 13.90
N ASP A 233 13.65 -19.05 15.23
CA ASP A 233 14.80 -18.41 15.90
C ASP A 233 16.05 -19.29 15.93
N LYS A 234 15.90 -20.63 16.02
CA LYS A 234 17.03 -21.58 16.01
C LYS A 234 17.70 -21.60 14.63
N LEU A 235 16.91 -21.67 13.56
CA LEU A 235 17.40 -21.66 12.18
C LEU A 235 18.03 -20.30 11.82
N ARG A 236 17.43 -19.17 12.24
CA ARG A 236 18.01 -17.84 12.05
C ARG A 236 19.31 -17.67 12.83
N LYS A 237 19.35 -18.03 14.12
CA LYS A 237 20.52 -17.84 15.00
C LYS A 237 21.69 -18.76 14.64
N ASN A 238 21.41 -20.02 14.28
CA ASN A 238 22.46 -21.04 14.16
C ASN A 238 22.91 -21.33 12.72
N HIS A 239 22.12 -20.98 11.70
CA HIS A 239 22.41 -21.35 10.30
C HIS A 239 22.43 -20.18 9.31
N TYR A 240 22.09 -18.96 9.72
CA TYR A 240 22.31 -17.78 8.89
C TYR A 240 23.77 -17.32 8.98
N HIS A 241 24.51 -17.50 7.88
CA HIS A 241 25.92 -17.10 7.76
C HIS A 241 26.13 -16.09 6.61
N GLY A 242 25.09 -15.32 6.28
CA GLY A 242 25.13 -14.26 5.29
C GLY A 242 25.80 -13.01 5.84
N LEU A 243 26.87 -12.55 5.18
CA LEU A 243 27.65 -11.38 5.59
C LEU A 243 27.57 -10.32 4.48
N PRO A 244 27.46 -9.01 4.80
CA PRO A 244 27.23 -7.96 3.79
C PRO A 244 28.22 -7.97 2.62
N PHE A 245 29.51 -8.19 2.90
CA PHE A 245 30.55 -8.23 1.87
C PHE A 245 30.31 -9.32 0.80
N LYS A 246 29.61 -10.42 1.13
CA LYS A 246 29.29 -11.46 0.12
C LYS A 246 28.38 -10.91 -0.99
N VAL A 247 27.50 -9.97 -0.65
CA VAL A 247 26.63 -9.27 -1.61
C VAL A 247 27.37 -8.14 -2.30
N THR A 248 28.26 -7.42 -1.59
CA THR A 248 29.16 -6.43 -2.19
C THR A 248 30.01 -7.07 -3.28
N ASN A 249 30.76 -8.13 -2.96
CA ASN A 249 31.61 -8.85 -3.91
C ASN A 249 30.80 -9.43 -5.09
N TYR A 250 29.56 -9.91 -4.86
CA TYR A 250 28.67 -10.34 -5.94
C TYR A 250 28.40 -9.20 -6.93
N PHE A 251 27.98 -8.03 -6.45
CA PHE A 251 27.74 -6.88 -7.33
C PHE A 251 29.02 -6.29 -7.94
N GLU A 252 30.16 -6.35 -7.25
CA GLU A 252 31.46 -5.98 -7.82
C GLU A 252 31.87 -6.88 -8.99
N PHE A 253 31.65 -8.20 -8.88
CA PHE A 253 31.91 -9.13 -9.99
C PHE A 253 30.95 -8.89 -11.17
N ILE A 254 29.66 -8.69 -10.92
CA ILE A 254 28.67 -8.35 -11.96
C ILE A 254 29.03 -7.04 -12.66
N ALA A 255 29.42 -6.00 -11.90
CA ALA A 255 29.84 -4.71 -12.44
C ALA A 255 31.16 -4.82 -13.22
N ARG A 256 32.08 -5.70 -12.81
CA ARG A 256 33.32 -5.97 -13.54
C ARG A 256 33.04 -6.68 -14.87
N GLU A 257 32.27 -7.78 -14.85
CA GLU A 257 31.86 -8.52 -16.04
C GLU A 257 31.13 -7.61 -17.05
N THR A 258 30.21 -6.77 -16.56
CA THR A 258 29.52 -5.77 -17.39
C THR A 258 30.51 -4.81 -18.05
N ARG A 259 31.51 -4.31 -17.31
CA ARG A 259 32.55 -3.41 -17.87
C ARG A 259 33.49 -4.11 -18.85
N GLU A 260 33.80 -5.38 -18.63
CA GLU A 260 34.62 -6.20 -19.53
C GLU A 260 33.88 -6.45 -20.86
N LEU A 261 32.57 -6.72 -20.81
CA LEU A 261 31.72 -6.84 -22.00
C LEU A 261 31.49 -5.49 -22.71
N MET A 262 31.28 -4.40 -21.98
CA MET A 262 31.23 -3.04 -22.55
C MET A 262 32.52 -2.71 -23.31
N ALA A 263 33.68 -3.06 -22.76
CA ALA A 263 34.97 -2.83 -23.41
C ALA A 263 35.13 -3.65 -24.70
N GLN A 264 34.65 -4.90 -24.74
CA GLN A 264 34.61 -5.72 -25.96
C GLN A 264 33.70 -5.12 -27.04
N LEU A 265 32.60 -4.46 -26.65
CA LEU A 265 31.73 -3.69 -27.55
C LEU A 265 32.30 -2.31 -27.92
N GLY A 266 33.45 -1.91 -27.38
CA GLY A 266 34.04 -0.57 -27.58
C GLY A 266 33.34 0.57 -26.83
N VAL A 267 32.39 0.27 -25.95
CA VAL A 267 31.49 1.24 -25.32
C VAL A 267 32.01 1.68 -23.94
N LYS A 268 32.00 3.00 -23.69
CA LYS A 268 32.59 3.60 -22.47
C LYS A 268 31.60 3.86 -21.34
N ARG A 269 30.32 4.13 -21.64
CA ARG A 269 29.28 4.44 -20.63
C ARG A 269 28.08 3.51 -20.86
N LEU A 270 27.46 3.01 -19.79
CA LEU A 270 26.32 2.08 -19.91
C LEU A 270 25.13 2.72 -20.66
N VAL A 271 24.95 4.04 -20.50
CA VAL A 271 23.92 4.82 -21.21
C VAL A 271 24.08 4.78 -22.73
N ASP A 272 25.29 4.60 -23.25
CA ASP A 272 25.57 4.54 -24.69
C ASP A 272 25.13 3.21 -25.34
N LEU A 273 24.69 2.22 -24.54
CA LEU A 273 24.03 1.01 -25.01
C LEU A 273 22.50 1.16 -25.13
N ILE A 274 21.87 2.16 -24.51
CA ILE A 274 20.44 2.07 -24.22
C ILE A 274 19.60 2.28 -25.47
N GLY A 275 18.87 1.24 -25.88
CA GLY A 275 18.10 1.20 -27.13
C GLY A 275 18.92 0.87 -28.37
N ARG A 276 20.21 0.50 -28.23
CA ARG A 276 21.12 0.16 -29.35
C ARG A 276 20.94 -1.29 -29.82
N THR A 277 19.73 -1.63 -30.27
CA THR A 277 19.40 -3.00 -30.71
C THR A 277 20.23 -3.46 -31.91
N ASP A 278 20.86 -2.54 -32.65
CA ASP A 278 21.88 -2.81 -33.67
C ASP A 278 23.13 -3.55 -33.15
N LEU A 279 23.38 -3.54 -31.83
CA LEU A 279 24.46 -4.30 -31.19
C LEU A 279 24.08 -5.76 -30.90
N LEU A 280 22.86 -6.19 -31.24
CA LEU A 280 22.40 -7.58 -31.13
C LEU A 280 22.14 -8.15 -32.52
N LYS A 281 22.51 -9.42 -32.71
CA LYS A 281 22.20 -10.21 -33.90
C LYS A 281 21.48 -11.49 -33.49
N GLU A 282 20.40 -11.82 -34.19
CA GLU A 282 19.75 -13.13 -34.08
C GLU A 282 20.69 -14.24 -34.58
N LEU A 283 20.66 -15.39 -33.89
CA LEU A 283 21.48 -16.56 -34.20
C LEU A 283 20.58 -17.73 -34.60
N ASP A 284 21.01 -18.51 -35.59
CA ASP A 284 20.25 -19.64 -36.10
C ASP A 284 19.89 -20.66 -35.01
N GLY A 285 18.64 -21.12 -35.03
CA GLY A 285 18.14 -22.06 -34.03
C GLY A 285 18.82 -23.43 -34.16
N PHE A 286 19.42 -23.91 -33.06
CA PHE A 286 20.04 -25.25 -32.98
C PHE A 286 19.02 -26.41 -33.08
N THR A 287 17.73 -26.13 -32.96
CA THR A 287 16.65 -27.13 -33.00
C THR A 287 15.49 -26.68 -33.87
N ALA A 288 14.75 -27.64 -34.44
CA ALA A 288 13.52 -27.41 -35.22
C ALA A 288 12.34 -26.77 -34.45
N LYS A 289 12.55 -26.43 -33.15
CA LYS A 289 11.65 -25.56 -32.37
C LYS A 289 12.18 -24.13 -32.29
N GLN A 290 13.49 -23.94 -32.11
CA GLN A 290 14.12 -22.62 -32.14
C GLN A 290 14.08 -21.99 -33.53
N GLN A 291 14.20 -22.79 -34.60
CA GLN A 291 14.05 -22.38 -36.01
C GLN A 291 12.62 -21.94 -36.38
N LYS A 292 11.70 -21.86 -35.41
CA LYS A 292 10.33 -21.35 -35.56
C LYS A 292 10.06 -20.11 -34.71
N LEU A 293 11.11 -19.56 -34.08
CA LEU A 293 11.06 -18.27 -33.43
C LEU A 293 11.38 -17.20 -34.48
N ASP A 294 10.69 -16.07 -34.37
CA ASP A 294 11.02 -14.80 -35.04
C ASP A 294 11.36 -13.83 -33.90
N LEU A 295 12.63 -13.46 -33.77
CA LEU A 295 13.08 -12.47 -32.78
C LEU A 295 13.34 -11.10 -33.42
N GLY A 296 13.11 -10.93 -34.73
CA GLY A 296 13.40 -9.69 -35.45
C GLY A 296 12.70 -8.47 -34.86
N LYS A 297 11.46 -8.65 -34.39
CA LYS A 297 10.66 -7.60 -33.71
C LYS A 297 11.26 -7.12 -32.39
N LEU A 298 12.11 -7.92 -31.75
CA LEU A 298 12.84 -7.52 -30.55
C LEU A 298 14.08 -6.66 -30.85
N LEU A 299 14.48 -6.61 -32.13
CA LEU A 299 15.62 -5.85 -32.62
C LEU A 299 15.20 -4.55 -33.36
N GLU A 300 13.91 -4.33 -33.57
CA GLU A 300 13.35 -3.09 -34.14
C GLU A 300 13.73 -1.87 -33.27
N THR A 301 14.58 -1.00 -33.83
CA THR A 301 15.03 0.23 -33.17
C THR A 301 13.91 1.27 -33.19
N ALA A 302 13.48 1.73 -32.01
CA ALA A 302 12.51 2.81 -31.93
C ALA A 302 13.18 4.17 -32.13
N GLU A 303 12.74 4.95 -33.12
CA GLU A 303 13.24 6.31 -33.34
C GLU A 303 12.58 7.31 -32.38
N PRO A 304 13.36 8.16 -31.67
CA PRO A 304 12.80 9.16 -30.77
C PRO A 304 12.30 10.38 -31.54
N HIS A 305 11.22 10.99 -31.05
CA HIS A 305 10.76 12.29 -31.52
C HIS A 305 11.89 13.34 -31.41
N PRO A 306 11.97 14.32 -32.34
CA PRO A 306 13.00 15.34 -32.34
C PRO A 306 13.22 15.99 -30.96
N GLY A 307 14.48 16.01 -30.52
CA GLY A 307 14.90 16.58 -29.22
C GLY A 307 14.70 15.66 -28.00
N LYS A 308 14.14 14.45 -28.15
CA LYS A 308 13.92 13.51 -27.03
C LYS A 308 14.95 12.37 -27.01
N ALA A 309 15.20 11.82 -25.82
CA ALA A 309 16.15 10.73 -25.60
C ALA A 309 15.50 9.33 -25.52
N LEU A 310 16.30 8.29 -25.83
CA LEU A 310 15.96 6.87 -25.67
C LEU A 310 16.06 6.35 -24.22
N TYR A 311 16.57 7.19 -23.31
CA TYR A 311 16.77 6.93 -21.88
C TYR A 311 16.29 8.15 -21.06
N CYS A 312 16.16 8.00 -19.74
CA CYS A 312 15.65 9.06 -18.87
C CYS A 312 16.64 10.23 -18.75
N THR A 313 16.19 11.44 -19.13
CA THR A 313 16.92 12.71 -19.03
C THR A 313 16.18 13.77 -18.22
N GLU A 314 14.88 13.60 -17.99
CA GLU A 314 14.00 14.56 -17.32
C GLU A 314 13.23 13.92 -16.15
N ASN A 315 12.77 14.74 -15.21
CA ASN A 315 11.83 14.32 -14.17
C ASN A 315 10.39 14.31 -14.70
N ASN A 316 9.49 13.58 -14.03
CA ASN A 316 8.07 13.51 -14.40
C ASN A 316 7.16 14.16 -13.33
N PRO A 317 7.09 15.50 -13.23
CA PRO A 317 6.23 16.18 -12.27
C PRO A 317 4.74 15.97 -12.61
N PRO A 318 3.86 15.89 -11.59
CA PRO A 318 2.41 15.91 -11.82
C PRO A 318 1.95 17.26 -12.42
N PHE A 319 0.83 17.22 -13.14
CA PHE A 319 0.17 18.44 -13.65
C PHE A 319 -0.42 19.29 -12.52
N ASP A 320 -1.00 18.64 -11.51
CA ASP A 320 -1.47 19.27 -10.29
C ASP A 320 -0.28 19.56 -9.36
N ASN A 321 -0.22 20.79 -8.85
CA ASN A 321 0.85 21.27 -7.97
C ASN A 321 0.53 21.10 -6.47
N GLY A 322 -0.69 20.70 -6.10
CA GLY A 322 -1.11 20.55 -4.70
C GLY A 322 -1.13 21.88 -3.94
N VAL A 323 -1.67 22.94 -4.55
CA VAL A 323 -1.56 24.33 -4.04
C VAL A 323 -2.05 24.47 -2.59
N LEU A 324 -3.21 23.89 -2.24
CA LEU A 324 -3.73 23.94 -0.87
C LEU A 324 -2.86 23.16 0.13
N ASN A 325 -2.27 22.03 -0.28
CA ASN A 325 -1.29 21.29 0.54
C ASN A 325 -0.03 22.12 0.80
N ALA A 326 0.48 22.82 -0.20
CA ALA A 326 1.64 23.70 -0.07
C ALA A 326 1.34 24.90 0.85
N GLN A 327 0.16 25.52 0.71
CA GLN A 327 -0.27 26.63 1.57
C GLN A 327 -0.46 26.19 3.04
N LEU A 328 -1.14 25.07 3.28
CA LEU A 328 -1.32 24.50 4.62
C LEU A 328 0.03 24.20 5.28
N LEU A 329 0.94 23.52 4.56
CA LEU A 329 2.28 23.23 5.07
C LEU A 329 3.07 24.52 5.34
N GLN A 330 3.04 25.51 4.44
CA GLN A 330 3.76 26.77 4.61
C GLN A 330 3.31 27.53 5.86
N GLN A 331 2.00 27.58 6.13
CA GLN A 331 1.45 28.25 7.31
C GLN A 331 1.69 27.45 8.61
N ALA A 332 1.57 26.13 8.56
CA ALA A 332 1.75 25.26 9.72
C ALA A 332 3.21 25.05 10.13
N LYS A 333 4.17 25.15 9.19
CA LYS A 333 5.58 24.77 9.41
C LYS A 333 6.22 25.36 10.68
N PRO A 334 6.11 26.66 11.01
CA PRO A 334 6.74 27.21 12.22
C PRO A 334 6.20 26.55 13.50
N TYR A 335 4.89 26.37 13.57
CA TYR A 335 4.21 25.73 14.69
C TYR A 335 4.54 24.24 14.81
N VAL A 336 4.72 23.54 13.69
CA VAL A 336 5.24 22.16 13.70
C VAL A 336 6.68 22.12 14.22
N ASP A 337 7.55 23.03 13.79
CA ASP A 337 8.96 23.06 14.22
C ASP A 337 9.09 23.37 15.73
N GLU A 338 8.29 24.30 16.24
CA GLU A 338 8.27 24.72 17.64
C GLU A 338 7.41 23.83 18.57
N LYS A 339 6.69 22.84 18.01
CA LYS A 339 5.68 22.01 18.69
C LYS A 339 4.61 22.81 19.41
N GLN A 340 3.93 23.67 18.68
CA GLN A 340 2.80 24.46 19.15
C GLN A 340 1.52 24.06 18.41
N SER A 341 0.43 23.90 19.15
CA SER A 341 -0.89 23.75 18.55
C SER A 341 -1.31 25.04 17.84
N LYS A 342 -1.93 24.91 16.66
CA LYS A 342 -2.40 26.05 15.87
C LYS A 342 -3.63 25.68 15.03
N THR A 343 -4.63 26.56 15.03
CA THR A 343 -5.82 26.46 14.19
C THR A 343 -5.71 27.30 12.93
N PHE A 344 -6.19 26.75 11.80
CA PHE A 344 -6.28 27.38 10.49
C PHE A 344 -7.66 27.16 9.85
N TRP A 345 -8.01 27.98 8.85
CA TRP A 345 -9.29 27.93 8.12
C TRP A 345 -9.04 28.10 6.62
N PHE A 346 -9.70 27.29 5.79
CA PHE A 346 -9.59 27.29 4.33
C PHE A 346 -10.93 26.98 3.66
N ASP A 347 -11.13 27.46 2.44
CA ASP A 347 -12.10 26.87 1.51
C ASP A 347 -11.46 25.64 0.81
N ILE A 348 -12.27 24.67 0.39
CA ILE A 348 -11.81 23.47 -0.32
C ILE A 348 -12.74 23.11 -1.48
N ARG A 349 -12.16 22.57 -2.57
CA ARG A 349 -12.89 22.12 -3.76
C ARG A 349 -12.52 20.68 -4.10
N ASN A 350 -13.34 20.02 -4.92
CA ASN A 350 -13.08 18.65 -5.39
C ASN A 350 -11.76 18.50 -6.18
N THR A 351 -11.19 19.60 -6.67
CA THR A 351 -9.85 19.68 -7.27
C THR A 351 -8.72 19.64 -6.25
N ASP A 352 -8.97 19.98 -4.99
CA ASP A 352 -7.96 19.98 -3.91
C ASP A 352 -7.82 18.57 -3.33
N ARG A 353 -6.90 17.80 -3.91
CA ARG A 353 -6.70 16.38 -3.62
C ARG A 353 -5.57 16.16 -2.61
N SER A 354 -5.60 15.01 -1.92
CA SER A 354 -4.57 14.59 -0.96
C SER A 354 -4.36 15.56 0.21
N VAL A 355 -5.34 16.41 0.55
CA VAL A 355 -5.15 17.51 1.52
C VAL A 355 -4.78 16.97 2.90
N GLY A 356 -3.68 17.49 3.46
CA GLY A 356 -3.08 17.05 4.73
C GLY A 356 -1.86 16.14 4.55
N ALA A 357 -1.61 15.60 3.35
CA ALA A 357 -0.49 14.69 3.08
C ALA A 357 0.88 15.35 3.30
N SER A 358 1.08 16.56 2.77
CA SER A 358 2.38 17.26 2.84
C SER A 358 2.69 17.74 4.26
N LEU A 359 1.67 18.11 5.03
CA LEU A 359 1.78 18.42 6.46
C LEU A 359 2.16 17.17 7.27
N SER A 360 1.44 16.06 7.06
CA SER A 360 1.69 14.78 7.75
C SER A 360 3.08 14.21 7.41
N GLY A 361 3.52 14.34 6.15
CA GLY A 361 4.86 13.98 5.72
C GLY A 361 5.96 14.83 6.37
N TYR A 362 5.73 16.15 6.51
CA TYR A 362 6.67 17.03 7.20
C TYR A 362 6.77 16.71 8.70
N ILE A 363 5.63 16.53 9.39
CA ILE A 363 5.59 16.10 10.80
C ILE A 363 6.31 14.77 10.99
N ALA A 364 6.09 13.79 10.10
CA ALA A 364 6.73 12.49 10.18
C ALA A 364 8.24 12.52 9.86
N GLN A 365 8.70 13.48 9.05
CA GLN A 365 10.12 13.71 8.75
C GLN A 365 10.86 14.38 9.92
N THR A 366 10.20 15.28 10.64
CA THR A 366 10.80 16.05 11.75
C THR A 366 10.66 15.37 13.11
N HIS A 367 9.47 14.84 13.42
CA HIS A 367 9.10 14.32 14.76
C HIS A 367 8.63 12.85 14.77
N GLY A 368 8.37 12.24 13.60
CA GLY A 368 7.82 10.89 13.47
C GLY A 368 6.30 10.81 13.63
N ASP A 369 5.72 9.62 13.38
CA ASP A 369 4.27 9.39 13.17
C ASP A 369 3.33 9.92 14.27
N GLN A 370 3.80 10.11 15.50
CA GLN A 370 3.01 10.60 16.64
C GLN A 370 3.67 11.78 17.38
N GLY A 371 4.75 12.34 16.82
CA GLY A 371 5.64 13.25 17.55
C GLY A 371 5.06 14.65 17.84
N LEU A 372 3.88 14.96 17.31
CA LEU A 372 3.12 16.19 17.52
C LEU A 372 1.71 15.90 18.11
N ALA A 373 1.43 14.67 18.55
CA ALA A 373 0.09 14.26 18.98
C ALA A 373 -0.45 14.95 20.25
N GLY A 374 0.39 15.66 21.01
CA GLY A 374 -0.04 16.50 22.13
C GLY A 374 -0.34 17.95 21.76
N ASP A 375 0.17 18.43 20.61
CA ASP A 375 0.21 19.85 20.24
C ASP A 375 -0.36 20.03 18.81
N PRO A 376 -1.63 19.68 18.55
CA PRO A 376 -2.13 19.42 17.21
C PRO A 376 -2.22 20.68 16.32
N ILE A 377 -1.89 20.52 15.05
CA ILE A 377 -2.30 21.44 13.98
C ILE A 377 -3.73 21.10 13.59
N VAL A 378 -4.64 22.04 13.81
CA VAL A 378 -6.07 21.93 13.50
C VAL A 378 -6.36 22.74 12.24
N ALA A 379 -7.04 22.16 11.26
CA ALA A 379 -7.44 22.86 10.04
C ALA A 379 -8.93 22.63 9.74
N HIS A 380 -9.69 23.73 9.66
CA HIS A 380 -11.09 23.73 9.28
C HIS A 380 -11.23 24.03 7.77
N PHE A 381 -12.08 23.26 7.10
CA PHE A 381 -12.35 23.36 5.67
C PHE A 381 -13.84 23.53 5.40
N SER A 382 -14.17 24.36 4.40
CA SER A 382 -15.53 24.62 3.94
C SER A 382 -15.66 24.26 2.44
N GLY A 383 -16.61 23.38 2.10
CA GLY A 383 -16.84 22.91 0.72
C GLY A 383 -16.61 21.40 0.53
N THR A 384 -16.42 20.97 -0.71
CA THR A 384 -16.17 19.56 -1.08
C THR A 384 -14.69 19.27 -1.10
N ALA A 385 -14.22 18.23 -0.41
CA ALA A 385 -12.83 17.79 -0.50
C ALA A 385 -12.59 16.86 -1.71
N GLY A 386 -11.44 17.01 -2.37
CA GLY A 386 -10.98 16.08 -3.40
C GLY A 386 -10.63 14.70 -2.87
N GLN A 387 -10.30 13.79 -3.79
CA GLN A 387 -9.89 12.42 -3.48
C GLN A 387 -8.70 12.41 -2.51
N SER A 388 -8.62 11.40 -1.63
CA SER A 388 -7.54 11.23 -0.63
C SER A 388 -7.46 12.32 0.47
N PHE A 389 -8.57 12.95 0.88
CA PHE A 389 -8.58 13.86 2.04
C PHE A 389 -8.06 13.17 3.32
N GLY A 390 -7.07 13.75 3.99
CA GLY A 390 -6.42 13.13 5.16
C GLY A 390 -5.60 11.87 4.86
N VAL A 391 -5.10 11.69 3.63
CA VAL A 391 -4.25 10.55 3.26
C VAL A 391 -2.94 10.56 4.04
N TRP A 392 -2.62 9.41 4.66
CA TRP A 392 -1.56 9.23 5.65
C TRP A 392 -1.54 10.33 6.74
N ASN A 393 -2.70 10.65 7.32
CA ASN A 393 -2.79 11.58 8.45
C ASN A 393 -1.86 11.15 9.63
N ALA A 394 -1.06 12.09 10.13
CA ALA A 394 -0.12 11.88 11.24
C ALA A 394 -0.73 12.27 12.61
N GLY A 395 -0.15 11.75 13.70
CA GLY A 395 -0.47 12.18 15.06
C GLY A 395 -0.07 13.64 15.28
N GLY A 396 -1.06 14.49 15.56
CA GLY A 396 -0.91 15.95 15.61
C GLY A 396 -1.46 16.69 14.39
N VAL A 397 -2.21 16.01 13.50
CA VAL A 397 -2.98 16.64 12.42
C VAL A 397 -4.47 16.36 12.63
N GLU A 398 -5.27 17.42 12.74
CA GLU A 398 -6.72 17.33 12.95
C GLU A 398 -7.46 18.13 11.87
N LEU A 399 -8.15 17.44 10.95
CA LEU A 399 -8.82 18.06 9.80
C LEU A 399 -10.35 18.00 9.99
N HIS A 400 -11.00 19.16 10.04
CA HIS A 400 -12.44 19.30 10.19
C HIS A 400 -13.05 19.83 8.90
N LEU A 401 -14.02 19.13 8.32
CA LEU A 401 -14.64 19.47 7.04
C LEU A 401 -16.14 19.72 7.23
N THR A 402 -16.60 20.90 6.84
CA THR A 402 -18.04 21.23 6.77
C THR A 402 -18.45 21.24 5.29
N GLY A 403 -19.13 20.18 4.87
CA GLY A 403 -19.33 19.80 3.47
C GLY A 403 -19.27 18.27 3.30
N ASP A 404 -18.66 17.82 2.21
CA ASP A 404 -18.54 16.41 1.82
C ASP A 404 -17.14 16.11 1.24
N ALA A 405 -16.81 14.83 1.03
CA ALA A 405 -15.53 14.41 0.46
C ALA A 405 -15.67 13.26 -0.53
N ASN A 406 -14.77 13.22 -1.50
CA ASN A 406 -14.66 12.14 -2.47
C ASN A 406 -14.00 10.88 -1.85
N ASP A 407 -13.66 9.90 -2.69
CA ASP A 407 -13.04 8.63 -2.29
C ASP A 407 -11.75 8.79 -1.48
N TYR A 408 -11.44 7.75 -0.71
CA TYR A 408 -10.16 7.55 0.01
C TYR A 408 -9.91 8.44 1.24
N VAL A 409 -10.96 8.95 1.89
CA VAL A 409 -10.82 9.71 3.15
C VAL A 409 -10.05 8.88 4.20
N GLY A 410 -8.99 9.43 4.78
CA GLY A 410 -8.15 8.76 5.79
C GLY A 410 -7.37 7.53 5.28
N LYS A 411 -7.22 7.36 3.96
CA LYS A 411 -6.41 6.31 3.33
C LYS A 411 -5.00 6.24 3.96
N GLY A 412 -4.66 5.10 4.57
CA GLY A 412 -3.37 4.88 5.23
C GLY A 412 -3.09 5.76 6.46
N MET A 413 -4.08 6.43 7.07
CA MET A 413 -3.83 7.27 8.25
C MET A 413 -3.22 6.48 9.41
N ALA A 414 -2.28 7.12 10.11
CA ALA A 414 -1.55 6.51 11.22
C ALA A 414 -1.85 7.18 12.58
N GLY A 415 -2.41 8.39 12.58
CA GLY A 415 -2.76 9.14 13.77
C GLY A 415 -3.67 10.33 13.47
N GLY A 416 -3.87 11.18 14.48
CA GLY A 416 -4.65 12.40 14.37
C GLY A 416 -6.15 12.16 14.23
N LEU A 417 -6.86 13.16 13.72
CA LEU A 417 -8.31 13.22 13.66
C LEU A 417 -8.80 13.71 12.30
N LEU A 418 -9.87 13.08 11.80
CA LEU A 418 -10.67 13.56 10.67
C LEU A 418 -12.13 13.65 11.14
N ALA A 419 -12.78 14.80 10.94
CA ALA A 419 -14.18 15.01 11.30
C ALA A 419 -14.92 15.69 10.14
N ILE A 420 -15.90 15.01 9.53
CA ILE A 420 -16.67 15.49 8.39
C ILE A 420 -18.15 15.60 8.78
N ARG A 421 -18.78 16.73 8.46
CA ARG A 421 -20.19 17.01 8.75
C ARG A 421 -20.86 17.82 7.64
N PRO A 422 -22.17 17.67 7.42
CA PRO A 422 -22.88 18.52 6.46
C PRO A 422 -22.93 19.99 6.95
N PRO A 423 -23.15 20.96 6.05
CA PRO A 423 -23.40 22.35 6.43
C PRO A 423 -24.61 22.52 7.37
N VAL A 424 -24.54 23.52 8.25
CA VAL A 424 -25.66 23.86 9.14
C VAL A 424 -26.87 24.29 8.30
N GLY A 425 -28.03 23.70 8.56
CA GLY A 425 -29.26 23.95 7.79
C GLY A 425 -29.45 23.04 6.57
N SER A 426 -28.61 22.01 6.37
CA SER A 426 -28.88 20.96 5.37
C SER A 426 -30.25 20.30 5.59
N ALA A 427 -31.06 20.24 4.53
CA ALA A 427 -32.44 19.76 4.59
C ALA A 427 -32.61 18.22 4.51
N PHE A 428 -31.51 17.48 4.37
CA PHE A 428 -31.49 16.02 4.31
C PHE A 428 -31.06 15.40 5.64
N ARG A 429 -31.51 14.17 5.91
CA ARG A 429 -31.02 13.36 7.03
C ARG A 429 -29.62 12.85 6.72
N SER A 430 -28.66 13.13 7.61
CA SER A 430 -27.26 12.69 7.48
C SER A 430 -27.14 11.19 7.19
N HIS A 431 -27.79 10.34 7.99
CA HIS A 431 -27.75 8.88 7.87
C HIS A 431 -28.43 8.30 6.62
N GLU A 432 -29.14 9.12 5.82
CA GLU A 432 -29.73 8.71 4.54
C GLU A 432 -28.84 9.12 3.34
N ALA A 433 -28.08 10.21 3.46
CA ALA A 433 -27.24 10.81 2.43
C ALA A 433 -25.76 10.38 2.49
N SER A 434 -25.07 10.39 1.34
CA SER A 434 -23.62 10.17 1.27
C SER A 434 -22.85 11.44 1.67
N ILE A 435 -21.74 11.27 2.40
CA ILE A 435 -20.85 12.37 2.82
C ILE A 435 -19.36 12.09 2.55
N ILE A 436 -18.95 10.81 2.46
CA ILE A 436 -17.59 10.40 2.09
C ILE A 436 -17.63 9.25 1.07
N GLY A 437 -16.63 9.18 0.19
CA GLY A 437 -16.60 8.21 -0.91
C GLY A 437 -16.21 6.77 -0.53
N ASN A 438 -15.77 6.01 -1.53
CA ASN A 438 -15.35 4.61 -1.38
C ASN A 438 -13.95 4.46 -0.76
N THR A 439 -13.63 3.25 -0.28
CA THR A 439 -12.29 2.83 0.16
C THR A 439 -11.69 3.75 1.26
N CYS A 440 -12.55 4.43 2.02
CA CYS A 440 -12.13 5.24 3.17
C CYS A 440 -11.43 4.37 4.24
N LEU A 441 -10.44 4.95 4.91
CA LEU A 441 -9.53 4.28 5.87
C LEU A 441 -8.67 3.15 5.30
N TYR A 442 -8.46 3.06 3.98
CA TYR A 442 -7.75 1.92 3.39
C TYR A 442 -6.34 1.73 3.95
N GLY A 443 -6.14 0.64 4.71
CA GLY A 443 -4.86 0.31 5.33
C GLY A 443 -4.45 1.23 6.49
N ALA A 444 -5.40 1.96 7.09
CA ALA A 444 -5.13 2.83 8.23
C ALA A 444 -4.59 2.04 9.44
N THR A 445 -3.59 2.59 10.13
CA THR A 445 -2.90 1.96 11.27
C THR A 445 -3.16 2.64 12.61
N GLY A 446 -3.90 3.75 12.63
CA GLY A 446 -4.22 4.51 13.84
C GLY A 446 -4.93 5.83 13.54
N GLY A 447 -5.31 6.57 14.60
CA GLY A 447 -6.07 7.82 14.50
C GLY A 447 -7.59 7.61 14.49
N ARG A 448 -8.34 8.70 14.35
CA ARG A 448 -9.82 8.72 14.45
C ARG A 448 -10.50 9.35 13.22
N LEU A 449 -11.63 8.80 12.78
CA LEU A 449 -12.48 9.36 11.72
C LEU A 449 -13.96 9.40 12.15
N TYR A 450 -14.59 10.57 12.13
CA TYR A 450 -16.03 10.75 12.37
C TYR A 450 -16.66 11.39 11.15
N ALA A 451 -17.74 10.80 10.63
CA ALA A 451 -18.42 11.28 9.43
C ALA A 451 -19.93 11.27 9.62
N ALA A 452 -20.54 12.45 9.72
CA ALA A 452 -21.99 12.60 9.94
C ALA A 452 -22.78 12.39 8.64
N GLY A 453 -22.77 11.15 8.17
CA GLY A 453 -23.47 10.68 6.99
C GLY A 453 -22.94 9.33 6.51
N ARG A 454 -23.31 8.91 5.31
CA ARG A 454 -22.95 7.60 4.77
C ARG A 454 -21.62 7.61 4.00
N ALA A 455 -20.91 6.49 4.06
CA ALA A 455 -19.76 6.20 3.20
C ALA A 455 -20.12 5.31 2.00
N GLY A 456 -19.27 5.31 0.98
CA GLY A 456 -19.33 4.40 -0.17
C GLY A 456 -18.96 2.94 0.14
N GLU A 457 -18.60 2.19 -0.91
CA GLU A 457 -18.10 0.82 -0.81
C GLU A 457 -16.77 0.72 -0.03
N ARG A 458 -16.48 -0.45 0.54
CA ARG A 458 -15.18 -0.82 1.12
C ARG A 458 -14.72 0.12 2.23
N PHE A 459 -15.67 0.71 2.96
CA PHE A 459 -15.37 1.47 4.16
C PHE A 459 -14.59 0.61 5.17
N ALA A 460 -13.50 1.17 5.72
CA ALA A 460 -12.59 0.50 6.63
C ALA A 460 -11.89 -0.75 6.04
N VAL A 461 -11.78 -0.87 4.71
CA VAL A 461 -11.04 -1.97 4.08
C VAL A 461 -9.60 -2.01 4.57
N ARG A 462 -9.16 -3.16 5.11
CA ARG A 462 -7.84 -3.33 5.73
C ARG A 462 -7.50 -2.33 6.85
N ASN A 463 -8.50 -1.73 7.50
CA ASN A 463 -8.28 -1.00 8.75
C ASN A 463 -7.54 -1.92 9.73
N SER A 464 -6.45 -1.40 10.29
CA SER A 464 -5.48 -2.10 11.10
C SER A 464 -5.23 -1.41 12.44
N GLY A 465 -5.96 -0.33 12.75
CA GLY A 465 -5.80 0.39 14.02
C GLY A 465 -6.61 1.68 14.19
N ALA A 466 -7.28 2.20 13.16
CA ALA A 466 -8.09 3.42 13.27
C ALA A 466 -9.44 3.15 13.98
N ILE A 467 -9.92 4.15 14.72
CA ILE A 467 -11.24 4.18 15.35
C ILE A 467 -12.16 5.06 14.50
N THR A 468 -13.41 4.67 14.28
CA THR A 468 -14.31 5.47 13.44
C THR A 468 -15.80 5.31 13.76
N VAL A 469 -16.56 6.37 13.51
CA VAL A 469 -18.03 6.38 13.54
C VAL A 469 -18.55 7.00 12.22
N VAL A 470 -19.51 6.32 11.60
CA VAL A 470 -20.15 6.71 10.33
C VAL A 470 -21.63 6.32 10.37
N GLU A 471 -22.49 6.95 9.57
CA GLU A 471 -23.96 6.80 9.71
C GLU A 471 -24.59 5.83 8.71
N GLY A 472 -23.75 5.13 7.93
CA GLY A 472 -24.12 4.06 7.02
C GLY A 472 -22.98 3.80 6.04
N ILE A 473 -22.95 2.64 5.40
CA ILE A 473 -21.85 2.25 4.48
C ILE A 473 -22.37 1.43 3.29
N GLY A 474 -21.62 1.43 2.18
CA GLY A 474 -21.85 0.55 1.04
C GLY A 474 -21.41 -0.91 1.27
N ASP A 475 -21.27 -1.65 0.17
CA ASP A 475 -20.86 -3.06 0.17
C ASP A 475 -19.41 -3.27 0.61
N ASN A 476 -19.11 -4.47 1.10
CA ASN A 476 -17.78 -4.90 1.55
C ASN A 476 -17.24 -4.06 2.73
N GLY A 477 -18.12 -3.61 3.64
CA GLY A 477 -17.74 -2.93 4.87
C GLY A 477 -16.83 -3.78 5.76
N CYS A 478 -15.80 -3.17 6.34
CA CYS A 478 -14.77 -3.83 7.17
C CYS A 478 -14.04 -4.99 6.46
N GLU A 479 -14.06 -5.04 5.12
CA GLU A 479 -13.38 -6.09 4.35
C GLU A 479 -11.88 -6.14 4.74
N TYR A 480 -11.39 -7.34 5.06
CA TYR A 480 -10.00 -7.58 5.46
C TYR A 480 -9.50 -6.85 6.72
N MET A 481 -10.37 -6.27 7.56
CA MET A 481 -9.98 -5.58 8.79
C MET A 481 -9.08 -6.45 9.72
N THR A 482 -8.03 -5.85 10.25
CA THR A 482 -6.98 -6.50 11.07
C THR A 482 -6.79 -5.86 12.45
N GLY A 483 -7.40 -4.69 12.70
CA GLY A 483 -7.35 -3.95 13.95
C GLY A 483 -8.19 -2.67 13.86
N GLY A 484 -8.29 -1.94 14.96
CA GLY A 484 -9.15 -0.75 15.06
C GLY A 484 -10.59 -1.09 15.46
N ILE A 485 -11.46 -0.07 15.42
CA ILE A 485 -12.87 -0.14 15.84
C ILE A 485 -13.72 0.62 14.83
N VAL A 486 -14.82 0.04 14.37
CA VAL A 486 -15.75 0.68 13.41
C VAL A 486 -17.15 0.72 14.01
N CYS A 487 -17.80 1.88 14.03
CA CYS A 487 -19.20 2.03 14.44
C CYS A 487 -20.05 2.55 13.28
N VAL A 488 -21.18 1.89 13.01
CA VAL A 488 -22.11 2.26 11.93
C VAL A 488 -23.50 2.54 12.50
N LEU A 489 -23.96 3.78 12.41
CA LEU A 489 -25.23 4.29 12.99
C LEU A 489 -26.43 4.19 12.02
N GLY A 490 -26.37 3.24 11.09
CA GLY A 490 -27.35 3.03 10.03
C GLY A 490 -26.94 1.89 9.08
N LYS A 491 -27.58 1.84 7.91
CA LYS A 491 -27.56 0.64 7.05
C LYS A 491 -26.19 0.35 6.43
N THR A 492 -25.83 -0.94 6.37
CA THR A 492 -24.68 -1.46 5.61
C THR A 492 -25.11 -2.09 4.28
N GLY A 493 -24.18 -2.16 3.33
CA GLY A 493 -24.25 -3.07 2.19
C GLY A 493 -23.95 -4.53 2.55
N VAL A 494 -23.80 -5.38 1.53
CA VAL A 494 -23.54 -6.84 1.64
C VAL A 494 -22.05 -7.17 1.82
N ASN A 495 -21.76 -8.45 2.11
CA ASN A 495 -20.41 -9.01 2.26
C ASN A 495 -19.59 -8.32 3.40
N PHE A 496 -20.27 -7.87 4.46
CA PHE A 496 -19.64 -7.20 5.61
C PHE A 496 -18.70 -8.16 6.34
N GLY A 497 -17.51 -7.68 6.75
CA GLY A 497 -16.52 -8.45 7.50
C GLY A 497 -15.81 -9.56 6.70
N ALA A 498 -15.95 -9.58 5.37
CA ALA A 498 -15.28 -10.58 4.54
C ALA A 498 -13.76 -10.53 4.72
N GLY A 499 -13.14 -11.66 5.09
CA GLY A 499 -11.70 -11.72 5.34
C GLY A 499 -11.20 -10.93 6.57
N MET A 500 -12.10 -10.42 7.42
CA MET A 500 -11.76 -9.75 8.68
C MET A 500 -11.15 -10.73 9.68
N THR A 501 -10.02 -10.35 10.28
CA THR A 501 -9.19 -11.22 11.14
C THR A 501 -8.78 -10.58 12.46
N GLY A 502 -9.04 -9.29 12.66
CA GLY A 502 -8.74 -8.56 13.90
C GLY A 502 -9.51 -7.24 13.97
N GLY A 503 -9.56 -6.64 15.16
CA GLY A 503 -10.49 -5.54 15.46
C GLY A 503 -11.93 -6.03 15.64
N PHE A 504 -12.87 -5.10 15.79
CA PHE A 504 -14.31 -5.38 15.87
C PHE A 504 -15.12 -4.18 15.36
N ALA A 505 -16.42 -4.40 15.13
CA ALA A 505 -17.34 -3.36 14.72
C ALA A 505 -18.66 -3.40 15.50
N TYR A 506 -19.29 -2.23 15.66
CA TYR A 506 -20.68 -2.08 16.08
C TYR A 506 -21.51 -1.64 14.87
N VAL A 507 -22.68 -2.24 14.67
CA VAL A 507 -23.61 -1.89 13.59
C VAL A 507 -25.03 -1.82 14.13
N LEU A 508 -25.73 -0.72 13.85
CA LEU A 508 -27.15 -0.56 14.16
C LEU A 508 -28.01 -1.29 13.12
N ASP A 509 -28.75 -2.32 13.54
CA ASP A 509 -29.62 -3.12 12.67
C ASP A 509 -31.11 -2.88 12.97
N GLU A 510 -31.63 -1.74 12.53
CA GLU A 510 -33.05 -1.40 12.71
C GLU A 510 -34.01 -2.29 11.92
N ASP A 511 -33.55 -2.88 10.81
CA ASP A 511 -34.37 -3.73 9.94
C ASP A 511 -34.37 -5.22 10.37
N GLY A 512 -33.45 -5.63 11.27
CA GLY A 512 -33.20 -7.03 11.62
C GLY A 512 -32.49 -7.85 10.52
N ASP A 513 -31.98 -7.19 9.49
CA ASP A 513 -31.46 -7.79 8.25
C ASP A 513 -29.93 -7.72 8.10
N PHE A 514 -29.21 -7.16 9.08
CA PHE A 514 -27.74 -7.09 9.04
C PHE A 514 -27.09 -8.48 9.04
N ARG A 515 -27.63 -9.43 9.82
CA ARG A 515 -27.16 -10.82 9.86
C ARG A 515 -27.15 -11.51 8.49
N LYS A 516 -28.04 -11.12 7.56
CA LYS A 516 -28.08 -11.61 6.17
C LYS A 516 -27.01 -10.99 5.26
N ARG A 517 -26.43 -9.85 5.66
CA ARG A 517 -25.43 -9.06 4.92
C ARG A 517 -23.98 -9.37 5.33
N VAL A 518 -23.78 -9.99 6.48
CA VAL A 518 -22.45 -10.41 6.99
C VAL A 518 -21.92 -11.62 6.23
N ASN A 519 -20.61 -11.63 5.94
CA ASN A 519 -19.90 -12.79 5.41
C ASN A 519 -19.53 -13.74 6.59
N PRO A 520 -20.11 -14.95 6.68
CA PRO A 520 -19.97 -15.80 7.85
C PRO A 520 -18.68 -16.66 7.84
N GLU A 521 -17.70 -16.40 6.97
CA GLU A 521 -16.49 -17.22 6.87
C GLU A 521 -15.61 -17.08 8.13
N LEU A 522 -15.16 -15.86 8.45
CA LEU A 522 -14.20 -15.60 9.54
C LEU A 522 -14.76 -14.83 10.74
N VAL A 523 -15.92 -14.16 10.58
CA VAL A 523 -16.55 -13.36 11.64
C VAL A 523 -17.82 -14.01 12.19
N GLU A 524 -18.21 -13.57 13.38
CA GLU A 524 -19.51 -13.87 14.01
C GLU A 524 -20.16 -12.58 14.52
N VAL A 525 -21.46 -12.66 14.82
CA VAL A 525 -22.32 -11.53 15.21
C VAL A 525 -22.92 -11.82 16.58
N LEU A 526 -22.71 -10.91 17.54
CA LEU A 526 -23.24 -10.97 18.91
C LEU A 526 -24.15 -9.77 19.16
N ASP A 527 -25.12 -9.89 20.05
CA ASP A 527 -26.01 -8.79 20.45
C ASP A 527 -25.39 -7.99 21.61
N VAL A 528 -25.41 -6.65 21.53
CA VAL A 528 -24.68 -5.76 22.45
C VAL A 528 -25.35 -5.63 23.83
N ASP A 529 -26.66 -5.87 23.93
CA ASP A 529 -27.44 -5.87 25.18
C ASP A 529 -26.88 -6.84 26.24
N SER A 530 -26.34 -7.98 25.79
CA SER A 530 -25.68 -8.97 26.65
C SER A 530 -24.27 -8.57 27.14
N LEU A 531 -23.76 -7.41 26.71
CA LEU A 531 -22.36 -7.00 26.82
C LEU A 531 -22.19 -5.58 27.40
N ALA A 532 -22.64 -5.33 28.63
CA ALA A 532 -22.66 -4.00 29.26
C ALA A 532 -21.37 -3.13 29.11
N ILE A 533 -20.16 -3.72 29.14
CA ILE A 533 -18.89 -2.96 28.94
C ILE A 533 -18.77 -2.45 27.50
N HIS A 534 -19.27 -3.23 26.52
CA HIS A 534 -19.34 -2.84 25.12
C HIS A 534 -20.45 -1.82 24.86
N GLU A 535 -21.60 -1.95 25.53
CA GLU A 535 -22.67 -0.95 25.49
C GLU A 535 -22.18 0.44 25.94
N GLU A 536 -21.48 0.52 27.07
CA GLU A 536 -20.93 1.79 27.56
C GLU A 536 -19.83 2.36 26.64
N HIS A 537 -18.96 1.50 26.12
CA HIS A 537 -17.96 1.91 25.12
C HIS A 537 -18.60 2.43 23.83
N LEU A 538 -19.70 1.82 23.38
CA LEU A 538 -20.46 2.28 22.22
C LEU A 538 -21.10 3.65 22.49
N ARG A 539 -21.67 3.85 23.69
CA ARG A 539 -22.20 5.17 24.11
C ARG A 539 -21.12 6.24 24.09
N GLY A 540 -19.91 5.90 24.55
CA GLY A 540 -18.73 6.77 24.47
C GLY A 540 -18.36 7.19 23.04
N LEU A 541 -18.25 6.22 22.11
CA LEU A 541 -17.97 6.50 20.69
C LEU A 541 -19.02 7.41 20.05
N ILE A 542 -20.31 7.18 20.33
CA ILE A 542 -21.40 7.99 19.76
C ILE A 542 -21.42 9.39 20.37
N THR A 543 -21.07 9.53 21.65
CA THR A 543 -20.91 10.83 22.32
C THR A 543 -19.78 11.64 21.68
N GLU A 544 -18.63 11.02 21.40
CA GLU A 544 -17.50 11.65 20.70
C GLU A 544 -17.87 12.03 19.26
N HIS A 545 -18.61 11.18 18.54
CA HIS A 545 -19.16 11.47 17.21
C HIS A 545 -20.05 12.73 17.21
N VAL A 546 -20.99 12.82 18.16
CA VAL A 546 -21.84 14.01 18.32
C VAL A 546 -21.01 15.26 18.61
N GLN A 547 -20.07 15.19 19.54
CA GLN A 547 -19.21 16.33 19.90
C GLN A 547 -18.38 16.85 18.72
N LEU A 548 -17.88 15.97 17.86
CA LEU A 548 -16.98 16.34 16.76
C LEU A 548 -17.71 16.70 15.45
N THR A 549 -18.95 16.24 15.27
CA THR A 549 -19.69 16.43 14.01
C THR A 549 -21.00 17.22 14.13
N GLY A 550 -21.63 17.27 15.31
CA GLY A 550 -23.01 17.77 15.46
C GLY A 550 -24.06 16.82 14.89
N SER A 551 -23.82 15.50 14.98
CA SER A 551 -24.70 14.47 14.43
C SER A 551 -26.06 14.40 15.16
N GLN A 552 -27.10 14.89 14.50
CA GLN A 552 -28.49 14.71 14.93
C GLN A 552 -28.88 13.22 15.09
N ARG A 553 -28.27 12.33 14.30
CA ARG A 553 -28.49 10.87 14.42
C ARG A 553 -27.85 10.31 15.69
N GLY A 554 -26.66 10.76 16.04
CA GLY A 554 -26.02 10.41 17.32
C GLY A 554 -26.83 10.95 18.50
N GLU A 555 -27.33 12.18 18.41
CA GLU A 555 -28.21 12.78 19.43
C GLU A 555 -29.52 11.99 19.61
N GLU A 556 -30.19 11.60 18.51
CA GLU A 556 -31.38 10.74 18.52
C GLU A 556 -31.13 9.41 19.23
N ILE A 557 -30.01 8.75 18.91
CA ILE A 557 -29.62 7.46 19.49
C ILE A 557 -29.28 7.58 20.98
N LEU A 558 -28.58 8.64 21.39
CA LEU A 558 -28.23 8.87 22.80
C LEU A 558 -29.47 9.25 23.64
N ALA A 559 -30.37 10.08 23.10
CA ALA A 559 -31.60 10.48 23.78
C ALA A 559 -32.56 9.30 24.01
N ASN A 560 -32.59 8.33 23.09
CA ASN A 560 -33.47 7.16 23.13
C ASN A 560 -32.71 5.86 23.46
N TRP A 561 -31.61 5.96 24.21
CA TRP A 561 -30.61 4.89 24.35
C TRP A 561 -31.16 3.46 24.56
N PRO A 562 -32.10 3.19 25.49
CA PRO A 562 -32.56 1.82 25.73
C PRO A 562 -33.32 1.18 24.54
N ALA A 563 -33.85 1.98 23.62
CA ALA A 563 -34.52 1.51 22.41
C ALA A 563 -33.57 1.30 21.22
N PHE A 564 -32.34 1.85 21.30
CA PHE A 564 -31.31 1.69 20.28
C PHE A 564 -30.21 0.70 20.68
N SER A 565 -29.79 0.61 21.95
CA SER A 565 -28.69 -0.29 22.36
C SER A 565 -29.02 -1.76 22.09
N ALA A 566 -30.25 -2.18 22.33
CA ALA A 566 -30.78 -3.50 21.98
C ALA A 566 -30.86 -3.81 20.46
N LYS A 567 -30.60 -2.83 19.59
CA LYS A 567 -30.53 -2.99 18.11
C LYS A 567 -29.10 -2.99 17.58
N PHE A 568 -28.08 -2.84 18.43
CA PHE A 568 -26.69 -2.89 18.00
C PHE A 568 -26.15 -4.32 18.00
N ALA A 569 -25.56 -4.69 16.86
CA ALA A 569 -24.81 -5.91 16.68
C ALA A 569 -23.30 -5.64 16.80
N LEU A 570 -22.59 -6.49 17.55
CA LEU A 570 -21.14 -6.53 17.61
C LEU A 570 -20.63 -7.60 16.63
N VAL A 571 -19.81 -7.20 15.66
CA VAL A 571 -19.11 -8.11 14.75
C VAL A 571 -17.65 -8.23 15.14
N LYS A 572 -17.17 -9.47 15.32
CA LYS A 572 -15.78 -9.78 15.63
C LYS A 572 -15.29 -11.01 14.85
N PRO A 573 -13.97 -11.22 14.69
CA PRO A 573 -13.44 -12.50 14.24
C PRO A 573 -13.78 -13.62 15.22
N LYS A 574 -14.05 -14.82 14.69
CA LYS A 574 -14.28 -16.04 15.49
C LYS A 574 -13.08 -16.41 16.37
N SER A 575 -11.88 -16.01 15.95
CA SER A 575 -10.62 -16.25 16.66
C SER A 575 -10.34 -15.27 17.82
N SER A 576 -11.19 -14.26 18.04
CA SER A 576 -11.01 -13.24 19.09
C SER A 576 -11.97 -13.49 20.25
N ASP A 577 -11.48 -13.50 21.50
CA ASP A 577 -12.34 -13.44 22.68
C ASP A 577 -12.99 -12.05 22.77
N VAL A 578 -14.33 -12.00 22.92
CA VAL A 578 -15.09 -10.77 23.09
C VAL A 578 -14.58 -9.95 24.28
N LYS A 579 -14.24 -10.60 25.40
CA LYS A 579 -13.76 -9.94 26.62
C LYS A 579 -12.42 -9.23 26.42
N ALA A 580 -11.60 -9.72 25.48
CA ALA A 580 -10.29 -9.18 25.18
C ALA A 580 -10.30 -8.03 24.16
N LEU A 581 -11.43 -7.78 23.46
CA LEU A 581 -11.52 -6.79 22.38
C LEU A 581 -11.21 -5.36 22.84
N LEU A 582 -11.67 -4.99 24.05
CA LEU A 582 -11.42 -3.69 24.69
C LEU A 582 -10.10 -3.65 25.48
N GLY A 583 -9.19 -4.61 25.26
CA GLY A 583 -7.91 -4.69 25.96
C GLY A 583 -7.99 -5.22 27.40
N HIS A 584 -9.19 -5.44 27.95
CA HIS A 584 -9.41 -5.99 29.29
C HIS A 584 -8.98 -7.46 29.42
N ARG A 585 -7.68 -7.68 29.58
CA ARG A 585 -7.11 -8.98 29.98
C ARG A 585 -7.35 -9.24 31.46
N SER A 586 -8.46 -9.90 31.78
CA SER A 586 -8.61 -10.67 33.03
C SER A 586 -7.74 -11.94 32.99
N ARG A 587 -6.41 -11.77 32.89
CA ARG A 587 -5.45 -12.88 32.94
C ARG A 587 -5.41 -13.46 34.35
N SER A 588 -5.83 -14.70 34.50
CA SER A 588 -5.61 -15.42 35.75
C SER A 588 -4.12 -15.69 35.95
N ALA A 589 -3.67 -15.76 37.20
CA ALA A 589 -2.28 -16.10 37.52
C ALA A 589 -1.88 -17.54 37.12
N ALA A 590 -2.85 -18.39 36.75
CA ALA A 590 -2.62 -19.76 36.32
C ALA A 590 -2.05 -19.86 34.90
N GLU A 591 -2.61 -19.11 33.94
CA GLU A 591 -2.21 -19.18 32.52
C GLU A 591 -0.73 -18.81 32.31
N LEU A 592 -0.22 -17.86 33.10
CA LEU A 592 1.17 -17.42 33.03
C LEU A 592 2.19 -18.47 33.53
N ARG A 593 1.74 -19.51 34.27
CA ARG A 593 2.62 -20.59 34.74
C ARG A 593 2.83 -21.70 33.70
N VAL A 594 1.94 -21.81 32.71
CA VAL A 594 1.96 -22.89 31.69
C VAL A 594 2.94 -22.60 30.53
N GLN A 595 3.62 -21.44 30.52
CA GLN A 595 4.69 -21.11 29.57
C GLN A 595 6.08 -21.00 30.24
N ALA A 596 6.26 -21.65 31.39
CA ALA A 596 7.52 -21.68 32.16
C ALA A 596 7.97 -23.12 32.54
N GLN A 597 7.43 -24.12 31.84
CA GLN A 597 7.87 -25.52 31.79
C GLN A 597 7.87 -25.98 30.33
#